data_AF-A0A1B8QVA8-F1
#
_entry.id   AF-A0A1B8QVA8-F1
#
_cell.length_a   1.000
_cell.length_b   1.000
_cell.length_c   1.000
_cell.angle_alpha   90.00
_cell.angle_beta   90.00
_cell.angle_gamma   90.00
#
_symmetry.space_group_name_H-M   'P 1'
#
loop_
_entity.id
_entity.type
_entity.pdbx_description
1 polymer ?
#
loop_
_entity_poly.entity_id
_entity_poly.type
_entity_poly.pdbx_seq_one_letter_code
_entity_poly.pdbx_strand_id
1 'polypeptide(L)'
;MLLNACSLFGSSQSTIPAEFAQADYLLSDANAKTWAVASKQAEQCIYPNLTRIQQQHFAKEDSYIHSQYVFFYPLEKIIGEDYVKMIQKDEKSMNYATYQFKKFRAEIGDVDALEPKDCQILRTQAKEDLDVVKGQYVNGMVDETKNDDGTLKKSGDGIATNQNKFFFDIIKWGSALLL
;
A
#
# COMPACT_ATOMS: atom_id res chain seq x y z
N MET A 1 26.80 -37.62 -23.82
CA MET A 1 25.45 -37.04 -23.64
C MET A 1 25.37 -36.54 -22.22
N LEU A 2 25.43 -35.22 -22.02
CA LEU A 2 25.27 -34.59 -20.71
C LEU A 2 23.78 -34.31 -20.51
N LEU A 3 23.14 -35.05 -19.61
CA LEU A 3 21.79 -34.75 -19.15
C LEU A 3 21.90 -33.66 -18.08
N ASN A 4 21.57 -32.42 -18.46
CA ASN A 4 21.34 -31.35 -17.49
C ASN A 4 20.01 -31.63 -16.78
N ALA A 5 20.09 -31.95 -15.49
CA ALA A 5 18.97 -31.95 -14.58
C ALA A 5 18.61 -30.50 -14.24
N CYS A 6 17.49 -30.00 -14.79
CA CYS A 6 16.88 -28.78 -14.28
C CYS A 6 16.14 -29.12 -12.98
N SER A 7 16.68 -28.62 -11.88
CA SER A 7 16.08 -28.68 -10.54
C SER A 7 14.69 -28.05 -10.55
N LEU A 8 13.66 -28.89 -10.48
CA LEU A 8 12.26 -28.52 -10.25
C LEU A 8 12.06 -28.12 -8.79
N PHE A 9 12.50 -26.94 -8.41
CA PHE A 9 12.00 -26.26 -7.20
C PHE A 9 11.30 -24.97 -7.64
N GLY A 10 10.28 -25.13 -8.48
CA GLY A 10 9.36 -24.04 -8.82
C GLY A 10 8.29 -23.97 -7.74
N SER A 11 8.20 -22.85 -7.03
CA SER A 11 7.02 -22.50 -6.25
C SER A 11 5.77 -22.75 -7.09
N SER A 12 4.94 -23.72 -6.70
CA SER A 12 3.75 -24.09 -7.47
C SER A 12 2.74 -22.95 -7.40
N GLN A 13 2.57 -22.24 -8.52
CA GLN A 13 1.50 -21.26 -8.67
C GLN A 13 0.15 -21.98 -8.59
N SER A 14 -0.73 -21.55 -7.69
CA SER A 14 -2.10 -22.07 -7.66
C SER A 14 -2.86 -21.77 -8.96
N THR A 15 -3.83 -22.62 -9.28
CA THR A 15 -4.69 -22.43 -10.45
C THR A 15 -5.38 -21.08 -10.39
N ILE A 16 -5.22 -20.29 -11.43
CA ILE A 16 -5.80 -18.95 -11.55
C ILE A 16 -7.30 -19.09 -11.86
N PRO A 17 -8.20 -18.54 -11.03
CA PRO A 17 -9.63 -18.56 -11.32
C PRO A 17 -9.95 -17.90 -12.67
N ALA A 18 -10.88 -18.49 -13.42
CA ALA A 18 -11.18 -18.07 -14.79
C ALA A 18 -11.68 -16.61 -14.90
N GLU A 19 -12.28 -16.08 -13.83
CA GLU A 19 -12.72 -14.68 -13.75
C GLU A 19 -11.58 -13.66 -13.88
N PHE A 20 -10.34 -14.06 -13.58
CA PHE A 20 -9.14 -13.24 -13.73
C PHE A 20 -8.40 -13.49 -15.05
N ALA A 21 -9.00 -14.26 -15.97
CA ALA A 21 -8.44 -14.43 -17.30
C ALA A 21 -8.27 -13.07 -17.99
N GLN A 22 -7.14 -12.91 -18.67
CA GLN A 22 -6.73 -11.68 -19.38
C GLN A 22 -6.45 -10.48 -18.45
N ALA A 23 -6.15 -10.70 -17.17
CA ALA A 23 -5.53 -9.66 -16.36
C ALA A 23 -4.17 -9.27 -16.97
N ASP A 24 -3.86 -7.98 -16.98
CA ASP A 24 -2.58 -7.46 -17.49
C ASP A 24 -1.39 -7.92 -16.65
N TYR A 25 -1.62 -8.19 -15.35
CA TYR A 25 -0.64 -8.73 -14.43
C TYR A 25 -1.26 -9.76 -13.48
N LEU A 26 -0.57 -10.89 -13.34
CA LEU A 26 -0.97 -11.98 -12.45
C LEU A 26 0.07 -12.13 -11.33
N LEU A 27 -0.28 -11.65 -10.12
CA LEU A 27 0.58 -11.74 -8.95
C LEU A 27 0.80 -13.20 -8.52
N SER A 28 2.07 -13.60 -8.46
CA SER A 28 2.43 -14.97 -8.09
C SER A 28 2.12 -15.28 -6.62
N ASP A 29 1.88 -16.55 -6.30
CA ASP A 29 1.64 -17.02 -4.94
C ASP A 29 2.81 -16.67 -4.00
N ALA A 30 4.05 -16.80 -4.49
CA ALA A 30 5.25 -16.48 -3.71
C ALA A 30 5.32 -14.99 -3.35
N ASN A 31 5.03 -14.11 -4.32
CA ASN A 31 5.04 -12.66 -4.09
C ASN A 31 3.85 -12.24 -3.22
N ALA A 32 2.67 -12.83 -3.41
CA ALA A 32 1.49 -12.55 -2.60
C ALA A 32 1.67 -12.99 -1.13
N LYS A 33 2.29 -14.14 -0.89
CA LYS A 33 2.62 -14.58 0.47
C LYS A 33 3.63 -13.66 1.15
N THR A 34 4.69 -13.28 0.41
CA THR A 34 5.69 -12.31 0.91
C THR A 34 5.04 -10.97 1.20
N TRP A 35 4.11 -10.53 0.35
CA TRP A 35 3.35 -9.31 0.52
C TRP A 35 2.47 -9.35 1.76
N ALA A 36 1.73 -10.45 1.98
CA ALA A 36 0.90 -10.62 3.17
C ALA A 36 1.72 -10.48 4.47
N VAL A 37 2.91 -11.10 4.53
CA VAL A 37 3.83 -10.98 5.67
C VAL A 37 4.33 -9.54 5.84
N ALA A 38 4.89 -8.95 4.79
CA ALA A 38 5.44 -7.60 4.83
C ALA A 38 4.38 -6.55 5.21
N SER A 39 3.15 -6.71 4.71
CA SER A 39 2.01 -5.87 5.08
C SER A 39 1.62 -6.03 6.54
N LYS A 40 1.57 -7.25 7.08
CA LYS A 40 1.26 -7.48 8.50
C LYS A 40 2.35 -6.90 9.40
N GLN A 41 3.61 -7.05 9.03
CA GLN A 41 4.75 -6.46 9.72
C GLN A 41 4.69 -4.92 9.73
N ALA A 42 4.40 -4.30 8.59
CA ALA A 42 4.24 -2.85 8.48
C ALA A 42 3.06 -2.35 9.34
N GLU A 43 1.93 -3.06 9.33
CA GLU A 43 0.76 -2.70 10.14
C GLU A 43 1.02 -2.81 11.64
N GLN A 44 1.62 -3.92 12.10
CA GLN A 44 2.02 -4.09 13.51
C GLN A 44 3.01 -3.01 13.96
N CYS A 45 3.90 -2.59 13.06
CA CYS A 45 4.82 -1.50 13.33
C CYS A 45 4.08 -0.16 13.43
N ILE A 46 3.40 0.29 12.39
CA ILE A 46 2.82 1.65 12.33
C ILE A 46 1.63 1.78 13.29
N TYR A 47 0.82 0.74 13.40
CA TYR A 47 -0.42 0.75 14.17
C TYR A 47 -0.51 -0.43 15.16
N PRO A 48 0.35 -0.48 16.20
CA PRO A 48 0.49 -1.63 17.08
C PRO A 48 -0.78 -2.01 17.87
N ASN A 49 -1.71 -1.06 18.02
CA ASN A 49 -2.96 -1.23 18.77
C ASN A 49 -4.21 -1.08 17.89
N LEU A 50 -4.08 -1.15 16.57
CA LEU A 50 -5.19 -0.93 15.67
C LEU A 50 -6.20 -2.06 15.73
N THR A 51 -7.42 -1.73 16.12
CA THR A 51 -8.56 -2.62 16.03
C THR A 51 -9.29 -2.46 14.70
N ARG A 52 -9.99 -3.50 14.26
CA ARG A 52 -10.86 -3.44 13.07
C ARG A 52 -11.88 -2.29 13.14
N ILE A 53 -12.41 -2.01 14.33
CA ILE A 53 -13.40 -0.94 14.53
C ILE A 53 -12.76 0.42 14.31
N GLN A 54 -11.57 0.66 14.89
CA GLN A 54 -10.84 1.92 14.67
C GLN A 54 -10.52 2.12 13.19
N GLN A 55 -10.10 1.06 12.49
CA GLN A 55 -9.79 1.10 11.07
C GLN A 55 -11.01 1.44 10.20
N GLN A 56 -12.20 0.91 10.53
CA GLN A 56 -13.45 1.24 9.83
C GLN A 56 -13.87 2.71 9.97
N HIS A 57 -13.36 3.40 10.98
CA HIS A 57 -13.65 4.81 11.26
C HIS A 57 -12.46 5.74 10.95
N PHE A 58 -11.48 5.26 10.17
CA PHE A 58 -10.42 6.12 9.70
C PHE A 58 -10.97 7.31 8.90
N ALA A 59 -10.37 8.48 9.13
CA ALA A 59 -10.52 9.60 8.21
C ALA A 59 -9.93 9.22 6.84
N LYS A 60 -10.24 9.99 5.79
CA LYS A 60 -9.77 9.69 4.43
C LYS A 60 -8.24 9.69 4.36
N GLU A 61 -7.61 10.63 5.05
CA GLU A 61 -6.15 10.81 5.10
C GLU A 61 -5.48 9.63 5.80
N ASP A 62 -6.03 9.19 6.94
CA ASP A 62 -5.56 8.01 7.66
C ASP A 62 -5.76 6.72 6.83
N SER A 63 -6.87 6.62 6.10
CA SER A 63 -7.14 5.50 5.18
C SER A 63 -6.16 5.46 4.02
N TYR A 64 -5.80 6.63 3.47
CA TYR A 64 -4.79 6.75 2.43
C TYR A 64 -3.41 6.32 2.92
N ILE A 65 -2.96 6.85 4.07
CA ILE A 65 -1.65 6.49 4.65
C ILE A 65 -1.60 5.01 5.00
N HIS A 66 -2.66 4.47 5.60
CA HIS A 66 -2.76 3.03 5.86
C HIS A 66 -2.63 2.24 4.56
N SER A 67 -3.40 2.58 3.53
CA SER A 67 -3.35 1.89 2.25
C SER A 67 -1.97 1.93 1.60
N GLN A 68 -1.32 3.10 1.64
CA GLN A 68 -0.01 3.30 1.05
C GLN A 68 1.06 2.48 1.79
N TYR A 69 1.15 2.63 3.11
CA TYR A 69 2.23 2.04 3.90
C TYR A 69 2.01 0.56 4.24
N VAL A 70 0.76 0.12 4.37
CA VAL A 70 0.44 -1.26 4.71
C VAL A 70 0.28 -2.13 3.46
N PHE A 71 -0.18 -1.59 2.33
CA PHE A 71 -0.42 -2.39 1.13
C PHE A 71 0.51 -2.04 -0.02
N PHE A 72 0.52 -0.80 -0.50
CA PHE A 72 1.18 -0.48 -1.77
C PHE A 72 2.70 -0.41 -1.68
N TYR A 73 3.28 0.26 -0.69
CA TYR A 73 4.74 0.29 -0.52
C TYR A 73 5.33 -1.11 -0.26
N PRO A 74 4.73 -1.98 0.56
CA PRO A 74 5.19 -3.38 0.66
C PRO A 74 5.11 -4.12 -0.68
N LEU A 75 4.02 -3.98 -1.44
CA LEU A 75 3.89 -4.62 -2.75
C LEU A 75 4.95 -4.10 -3.73
N GLU A 76 5.11 -2.78 -3.80
CA GLU A 76 6.10 -2.10 -4.64
C GLU A 76 7.52 -2.57 -4.37
N LYS A 77 7.91 -2.76 -3.11
CA LYS A 77 9.22 -3.30 -2.74
C LYS A 77 9.42 -4.74 -3.26
N ILE A 78 8.35 -5.52 -3.43
CA ILE A 78 8.42 -6.93 -3.82
C ILE A 78 8.42 -7.08 -5.34
N ILE A 79 7.53 -6.37 -6.04
CA ILE A 79 7.34 -6.54 -7.48
C ILE A 79 7.86 -5.37 -8.31
N GLY A 80 8.15 -4.22 -7.72
CA GLY A 80 8.57 -3.00 -8.42
C GLY A 80 7.41 -2.05 -8.77
N GLU A 81 7.73 -0.75 -8.84
CA GLU A 81 6.77 0.34 -9.08
C GLU A 81 6.00 0.18 -10.39
N ASP A 82 6.67 -0.16 -11.49
CA ASP A 82 6.03 -0.30 -12.80
C ASP A 82 4.95 -1.38 -12.80
N TYR A 83 5.18 -2.49 -12.10
CA TYR A 83 4.20 -3.56 -11.99
C TYR A 83 3.05 -3.17 -11.06
N VAL A 84 3.31 -2.45 -9.97
CA VAL A 84 2.22 -1.88 -9.14
C VAL A 84 1.33 -0.96 -9.97
N LYS A 85 1.93 -0.10 -10.82
CA LYS A 85 1.17 0.77 -11.74
C LYS A 85 0.36 -0.03 -12.76
N MET A 86 0.88 -1.15 -13.28
CA MET A 86 0.11 -2.04 -14.16
C MET A 86 -1.10 -2.60 -13.41
N ILE A 87 -0.90 -3.14 -12.21
CA ILE A 87 -1.98 -3.70 -11.40
C ILE A 87 -3.02 -2.61 -11.09
N GLN A 88 -2.62 -1.44 -10.63
CA GLN A 88 -3.54 -0.34 -10.26
C GLN A 88 -4.38 0.19 -11.43
N LYS A 89 -3.89 0.09 -12.66
CA LYS A 89 -4.58 0.55 -13.88
C LYS A 89 -5.56 -0.47 -14.44
N ASP A 90 -5.36 -1.76 -14.17
CA ASP A 90 -6.24 -2.85 -14.62
C ASP A 90 -7.05 -3.43 -13.46
N GLU A 91 -8.37 -3.26 -13.52
CA GLU A 91 -9.29 -3.75 -12.49
C GLU A 91 -9.19 -5.27 -12.28
N LYS A 92 -8.98 -6.06 -13.34
CA LYS A 92 -8.81 -7.52 -13.19
C LYS A 92 -7.52 -7.87 -12.45
N SER A 93 -6.42 -7.20 -12.77
CA SER A 93 -5.14 -7.34 -12.07
C SER A 93 -5.27 -6.95 -10.59
N MET A 94 -5.90 -5.81 -10.27
CA MET A 94 -6.11 -5.44 -8.86
C MET A 94 -7.03 -6.42 -8.14
N ASN A 95 -8.10 -6.89 -8.78
CA ASN A 95 -9.00 -7.87 -8.16
C ASN A 95 -8.28 -9.20 -7.90
N TYR A 96 -7.43 -9.66 -8.82
CA TYR A 96 -6.63 -10.85 -8.63
C TYR A 96 -5.56 -10.68 -7.53
N ALA A 97 -4.85 -9.55 -7.51
CA ALA A 97 -3.90 -9.24 -6.45
C ALA A 97 -4.60 -9.18 -5.07
N THR A 98 -5.80 -8.60 -5.02
CA THR A 98 -6.64 -8.56 -3.82
C THR A 98 -7.06 -9.96 -3.38
N TYR A 99 -7.51 -10.80 -4.31
CA TYR A 99 -7.84 -12.21 -4.05
C TYR A 99 -6.65 -12.97 -3.46
N GLN A 100 -5.49 -12.86 -4.09
CA GLN A 100 -4.25 -13.51 -3.65
C GLN A 100 -3.81 -13.02 -2.28
N PHE A 101 -3.86 -11.70 -2.04
CA PHE A 101 -3.50 -11.12 -0.75
C PHE A 101 -4.38 -11.65 0.37
N LYS A 102 -5.71 -11.65 0.18
CA LYS A 102 -6.66 -12.15 1.19
C LYS A 102 -6.44 -13.61 1.51
N LYS A 103 -6.25 -14.43 0.47
CA LYS A 103 -5.93 -15.86 0.60
C LYS A 103 -4.73 -16.06 1.52
N PHE A 104 -3.58 -15.46 1.21
CA PHE A 104 -2.38 -15.66 2.01
C PHE A 104 -2.42 -14.92 3.35
N ARG A 105 -3.11 -13.79 3.46
CA ARG A 105 -3.28 -13.08 4.72
C ARG A 105 -4.11 -13.86 5.73
N ALA A 106 -5.05 -14.68 5.28
CA ALA A 106 -5.78 -15.61 6.14
C ALA A 106 -4.95 -16.84 6.55
N GLU A 107 -3.94 -17.21 5.77
CA GLU A 107 -3.05 -18.35 6.04
C GLU A 107 -1.88 -17.99 6.97
N ILE A 108 -1.45 -16.72 7.00
CA ILE A 108 -0.34 -16.30 7.88
C ILE A 108 -0.80 -16.19 9.34
N GLY A 109 -0.05 -16.87 10.22
CA GLY A 109 -0.15 -16.69 11.67
C GLY A 109 0.54 -15.41 12.12
N ASP A 110 1.04 -15.39 13.35
CA ASP A 110 1.87 -14.29 13.81
C ASP A 110 3.16 -14.17 12.99
N VAL A 111 3.57 -12.93 12.76
CA VAL A 111 4.78 -12.58 11.98
C VAL A 111 5.77 -11.90 12.92
N ASP A 112 7.05 -12.12 12.65
CA ASP A 112 8.11 -11.47 13.41
C ASP A 112 8.03 -9.96 13.24
N ALA A 113 8.26 -9.22 14.32
CA ALA A 113 8.30 -7.77 14.26
C ALA A 113 9.44 -7.29 13.35
N LEU A 114 9.23 -6.15 12.70
CA LEU A 114 10.31 -5.44 12.00
C LEU A 114 11.44 -5.11 12.97
N GLU A 115 12.65 -5.04 12.44
CA GLU A 115 13.82 -4.58 13.19
C GLU A 115 13.52 -3.18 13.77
N PRO A 116 13.90 -2.89 15.04
CA PRO A 116 13.45 -1.68 15.72
C PRO A 116 13.79 -0.38 14.98
N LYS A 117 14.96 -0.29 14.34
CA LYS A 117 15.38 0.89 13.58
C LYS A 117 14.56 1.04 12.30
N ASP A 118 14.33 -0.05 11.57
CA ASP A 118 13.47 -0.03 10.39
C ASP A 118 12.02 0.36 10.73
N CYS A 119 11.50 -0.17 11.84
CA CYS A 119 10.17 0.19 12.32
C CYS A 119 10.09 1.68 12.74
N GLN A 120 11.13 2.20 13.40
CA GLN A 120 11.18 3.61 13.78
C GLN A 120 11.18 4.52 12.54
N ILE A 121 11.96 4.18 11.51
CA ILE A 121 11.97 4.92 10.23
C ILE A 121 10.59 4.90 9.61
N LEU A 122 9.97 3.72 9.52
CA LEU A 122 8.65 3.55 8.90
C LEU A 122 7.56 4.35 9.64
N ARG A 123 7.58 4.38 10.97
CA ARG A 123 6.66 5.18 11.81
C ARG A 123 6.84 6.67 11.58
N THR A 124 8.09 7.15 11.53
CA THR A 124 8.38 8.56 11.30
C THR A 124 7.87 8.99 9.93
N GLN A 125 8.19 8.22 8.88
CA GLN A 125 7.75 8.51 7.51
C GLN A 125 6.21 8.51 7.39
N ALA A 126 5.53 7.48 7.92
CA ALA A 126 4.07 7.41 7.88
C ALA A 126 3.41 8.59 8.61
N LYS A 127 4.01 9.06 9.71
CA LYS A 127 3.52 10.21 10.45
C LYS A 127 3.74 11.52 9.68
N GLU A 128 4.94 11.74 9.15
CA GLU A 128 5.26 12.95 8.39
C GLU A 128 4.40 13.06 7.14
N ASP A 129 4.22 11.96 6.40
CA ASP A 129 3.33 11.93 5.23
C ASP A 129 1.87 12.16 5.62
N LEU A 130 1.42 11.65 6.77
CA LEU A 130 0.07 11.92 7.28
C LEU A 130 -0.11 13.41 7.60
N ASP A 131 0.88 14.06 8.21
CA ASP A 131 0.86 15.49 8.52
C ASP A 131 0.84 16.31 7.21
N VAL A 132 1.61 15.89 6.19
CA VAL A 132 1.60 16.48 4.84
C VAL A 132 0.22 16.34 4.18
N VAL A 133 -0.36 15.14 4.17
CA VAL A 133 -1.67 14.84 3.58
C VAL A 133 -2.79 15.60 4.30
N LYS A 134 -2.69 15.77 5.62
CA LYS A 134 -3.61 16.60 6.43
C LYS A 134 -3.41 18.10 6.24
N GLY A 135 -2.40 18.52 5.46
CA GLY A 135 -2.08 19.94 5.22
C GLY A 135 -1.37 20.62 6.40
N GLN A 136 -0.84 19.85 7.35
CA GLN A 136 -0.12 20.35 8.52
C GLN A 136 1.35 20.63 8.22
N TYR A 137 1.89 20.08 7.13
CA TYR A 137 3.25 20.32 6.67
C TYR A 137 3.24 21.17 5.38
N VAL A 138 3.66 22.44 5.48
CA VAL A 138 3.56 23.44 4.39
C VAL A 138 4.90 23.75 3.72
N ASN A 139 6.02 23.18 4.21
CA ASN A 139 7.35 23.53 3.68
C ASN A 139 7.82 22.59 2.57
N GLY A 140 7.57 23.00 1.34
CA GLY A 140 8.16 22.42 0.13
C GLY A 140 8.33 23.48 -0.96
N MET A 141 9.17 24.49 -0.72
CA MET A 141 9.57 25.54 -1.70
C MET A 141 8.45 26.02 -2.65
N VAL A 142 7.50 26.80 -2.12
CA VAL A 142 6.62 27.68 -2.91
C VAL A 142 6.77 29.08 -2.35
N ASP A 143 7.06 30.07 -3.20
CA ASP A 143 7.15 31.48 -2.81
C ASP A 143 5.91 31.88 -2.00
N GLU A 144 6.15 32.52 -0.84
CA GLU A 144 5.10 33.09 0.00
C GLU A 144 4.26 34.08 -0.83
N THR A 145 3.15 33.63 -1.41
CA THR A 145 2.18 34.53 -2.03
C THR A 145 1.39 35.19 -0.91
N LYS A 146 1.91 36.34 -0.46
CA LYS A 146 1.22 37.27 0.43
C LYS A 146 0.03 37.87 -0.32
N ASN A 147 -1.06 38.10 0.41
CA ASN A 147 -2.13 38.98 -0.07
C ASN A 147 -1.62 40.43 -0.14
N ASP A 148 -2.32 41.31 -0.87
CA ASP A 148 -2.02 42.75 -0.96
C ASP A 148 -2.03 43.47 0.41
N ASP A 149 -2.54 42.81 1.48
CA ASP A 149 -2.57 43.31 2.85
C ASP A 149 -1.43 42.79 3.75
N GLY A 150 -0.50 42.00 3.21
CA GLY A 150 0.64 41.45 3.95
C GLY A 150 0.33 40.24 4.84
N THR A 151 -0.88 39.70 4.82
CA THR A 151 -1.21 38.46 5.53
C THR A 151 -0.81 37.22 4.71
N LEU A 152 -0.30 36.20 5.41
CA LEU A 152 -0.06 34.87 4.84
C LEU A 152 -1.41 34.27 4.44
N LYS A 153 -1.58 33.87 3.17
CA LYS A 153 -2.70 33.01 2.79
C LYS A 153 -2.62 31.74 3.62
N LYS A 154 -3.59 31.52 4.52
CA LYS A 154 -3.86 30.18 5.04
C LYS A 154 -4.16 29.33 3.81
N SER A 155 -3.25 28.43 3.43
CA SER A 155 -3.56 27.41 2.43
C SER A 155 -4.64 26.53 3.03
N GLY A 156 -5.90 26.89 2.75
CA GLY A 156 -7.05 26.05 3.03
C GLY A 156 -7.01 24.85 2.10
N ASP A 157 -7.29 23.70 2.70
CA ASP A 157 -7.15 22.33 2.18
C ASP A 157 -5.68 21.87 2.00
N GLY A 158 -5.28 20.91 2.83
CA GLY A 158 -4.09 20.08 2.58
C GLY A 158 -4.11 19.49 1.17
N ILE A 159 -2.92 19.10 0.66
CA ILE A 159 -2.67 18.62 -0.72
C ILE A 159 -3.93 18.04 -1.34
N ALA A 160 -4.60 18.76 -2.25
CA ALA A 160 -5.95 18.51 -2.80
C ALA A 160 -6.41 17.03 -2.87
N THR A 161 -6.65 16.40 -1.71
CA THR A 161 -6.91 14.97 -1.57
C THR A 161 -8.27 14.61 -2.13
N ASN A 162 -9.20 15.57 -2.05
CA ASN A 162 -10.55 15.47 -2.58
C ASN A 162 -10.62 15.62 -4.12
N GLN A 163 -9.52 15.96 -4.81
CA GLN A 163 -9.49 16.12 -6.27
C GLN A 163 -8.50 15.18 -6.98
N ASN A 164 -7.68 14.44 -6.24
CA ASN A 164 -6.65 13.60 -6.83
C ASN A 164 -7.16 12.17 -7.09
N LYS A 165 -7.32 11.79 -8.36
CA LYS A 165 -7.72 10.45 -8.78
C LYS A 165 -6.84 9.35 -8.16
N PHE A 166 -5.52 9.57 -8.07
CA PHE A 166 -4.60 8.60 -7.47
C PHE A 166 -4.89 8.35 -5.98
N PHE A 167 -5.27 9.39 -5.24
CA PHE A 167 -5.66 9.29 -3.83
C PHE A 167 -6.90 8.42 -3.67
N PHE A 168 -7.92 8.63 -4.52
CA PHE A 168 -9.13 7.82 -4.51
C PHE A 168 -8.90 6.38 -4.97
N ASP A 169 -8.06 6.15 -5.99
CA ASP A 169 -7.74 4.81 -6.47
C ASP A 169 -6.98 4.01 -5.38
N ILE A 170 -6.04 4.66 -4.67
CA ILE A 170 -5.34 4.06 -3.52
C ILE A 170 -6.31 3.71 -2.39
N ILE A 171 -7.22 4.62 -2.02
CA ILE A 171 -8.23 4.35 -0.98
C ILE A 171 -9.19 3.25 -1.43
N LYS A 172 -9.66 3.28 -2.68
CA LYS A 172 -10.57 2.29 -3.25
C LYS A 172 -9.96 0.89 -3.12
N TRP A 173 -8.74 0.74 -3.61
CA TRP A 173 -8.05 -0.55 -3.62
C TRP A 173 -7.59 -0.97 -2.22
N GLY A 174 -7.13 -0.03 -1.39
CA GLY A 174 -6.82 -0.31 0.02
C GLY A 174 -8.04 -0.78 0.80
N SER A 175 -9.20 -0.16 0.59
CA SER A 175 -10.47 -0.61 1.18
C SER A 175 -10.87 -2.01 0.70
N ALA A 176 -10.63 -2.32 -0.58
CA ALA A 176 -10.89 -3.65 -1.12
C ALA A 176 -10.01 -4.74 -0.48
N LEU A 177 -8.79 -4.39 -0.05
CA LEU A 177 -7.87 -5.28 0.66
C LEU A 177 -8.25 -5.50 2.14
N LEU A 178 -9.12 -4.64 2.69
CA LEU A 178 -9.59 -4.71 4.08
C LEU A 178 -10.89 -5.49 4.26
N LEU A 179 -11.77 -5.50 3.25
CA LEU A 179 -13.08 -6.19 3.28
C LEU A 179 -12.96 -7.68 3.00
#